data_AF-A0AAP9DWM2-F1
#
_entry.id   AF-A0AAP9DWM2-F1
#
_cell.length_a   1.000
_cell.length_b   1.000
_cell.length_c   1.000
_cell.angle_alpha   90.00
_cell.angle_beta   90.00
_cell.angle_gamma   90.00
#
_symmetry.space_group_name_H-M   'P 1'
#
loop_
_entity.id
_entity.type
_entity.pdbx_description
1 polymer ?
#
loop_
_entity_poly.entity_id
_entity_poly.type
_entity_poly.pdbx_seq_one_letter_code
_entity_poly.pdbx_strand_id
1 'polypeptide(L)'
;MKEAIITDLSGRYIEPMLVTDSVTGIFDRRELVEPKEVFPKPEQDDAQQAEPETILVGYTVAIPMPDGLYQPIFDIEGYREAEADFNAAYSEYLAAMAEHDPESDDPQPEPPQPVDGTSFWRNGLTDEEIEALNPPPRPSQSDVLGQELTQMKIKNIKQQSVIDSLGAELAKAKLELIKLKGGQSA
;
A
#
# COMPACT_ATOMS: atom_id res chain seq x y z
N MET A 1 17.66 -12.07 -15.99
CA MET A 1 16.95 -12.86 -14.97
C MET A 1 16.16 -11.88 -14.14
N LYS A 2 14.90 -12.20 -13.83
CA LYS A 2 13.99 -11.36 -13.06
C LYS A 2 13.29 -12.16 -11.96
N GLU A 3 12.64 -11.48 -11.05
CA GLU A 3 11.87 -12.11 -9.98
C GLU A 3 10.45 -12.42 -10.47
N ALA A 4 9.97 -13.60 -10.08
CA ALA A 4 8.55 -13.96 -10.05
C ALA A 4 8.18 -14.25 -8.60
N ILE A 5 6.91 -14.05 -8.24
CA ILE A 5 6.43 -14.17 -6.87
C ILE A 5 5.67 -15.47 -6.71
N ILE A 6 6.05 -16.26 -5.74
CA ILE A 6 5.31 -17.44 -5.30
C ILE A 6 4.18 -16.95 -4.39
N THR A 7 2.95 -17.36 -4.69
CA THR A 7 1.77 -17.02 -3.91
C THR A 7 1.02 -18.26 -3.40
N ASP A 8 0.18 -18.09 -2.40
CA ASP A 8 -0.80 -19.11 -1.99
C ASP A 8 -2.02 -19.15 -2.93
N LEU A 9 -3.00 -20.00 -2.62
CA LEU A 9 -4.24 -20.10 -3.39
C LEU A 9 -5.09 -18.81 -3.40
N SER A 10 -4.86 -17.90 -2.46
CA SER A 10 -5.54 -16.60 -2.36
C SER A 10 -4.73 -15.47 -3.01
N GLY A 11 -3.60 -15.78 -3.64
CA GLY A 11 -2.72 -14.78 -4.25
C GLY A 11 -1.84 -14.02 -3.27
N ARG A 12 -1.80 -14.41 -1.98
CA ARG A 12 -0.93 -13.77 -0.99
C ARG A 12 0.52 -14.10 -1.26
N TYR A 13 1.37 -13.07 -1.21
CA TYR A 13 2.82 -13.20 -1.32
C TYR A 13 3.39 -14.20 -0.31
N ILE A 14 4.23 -15.14 -0.78
CA ILE A 14 5.00 -16.07 0.05
C ILE A 14 6.50 -15.71 -0.04
N GLU A 15 7.09 -15.86 -1.23
CA GLU A 15 8.51 -15.63 -1.47
C GLU A 15 8.81 -15.37 -2.95
N PRO A 16 9.96 -14.75 -3.28
CA PRO A 16 10.35 -14.54 -4.67
C PRO A 16 11.14 -15.76 -5.20
N MET A 17 11.06 -15.97 -6.50
CA MET A 17 11.88 -16.93 -7.25
C MET A 17 12.46 -16.29 -8.51
N LEU A 18 13.68 -16.66 -8.87
CA LEU A 18 14.31 -16.16 -10.08
C LEU A 18 13.83 -16.93 -11.32
N VAL A 19 13.40 -16.19 -12.32
CA VAL A 19 12.98 -16.70 -13.62
C VAL A 19 13.71 -15.97 -14.76
N THR A 20 13.60 -16.47 -15.97
CA THR A 20 14.12 -15.77 -17.16
C THR A 20 13.27 -14.54 -17.47
N ASP A 21 13.87 -13.53 -18.11
CA ASP A 21 13.20 -12.25 -18.35
C ASP A 21 11.96 -12.39 -19.27
N SER A 22 11.96 -13.44 -20.10
CA SER A 22 10.88 -13.81 -21.02
C SER A 22 9.64 -14.39 -20.35
N VAL A 23 9.71 -14.85 -19.10
CA VAL A 23 8.55 -15.45 -18.40
C VAL A 23 7.63 -14.33 -17.95
N THR A 24 6.39 -14.28 -18.42
CA THR A 24 5.39 -13.25 -18.06
C THR A 24 4.06 -13.90 -17.72
N GLY A 25 3.26 -13.23 -16.88
CA GLY A 25 1.92 -13.71 -16.52
C GLY A 25 1.90 -14.59 -15.26
N ILE A 26 0.90 -15.46 -15.16
CA ILE A 26 0.61 -16.27 -13.97
C ILE A 26 0.59 -17.75 -14.34
N PHE A 27 1.23 -18.57 -13.50
CA PHE A 27 1.32 -20.01 -13.69
C PHE A 27 0.79 -20.76 -12.47
N ASP A 28 -0.02 -21.79 -12.71
CA ASP A 28 -0.48 -22.71 -11.67
C ASP A 28 0.70 -23.45 -11.05
N ARG A 29 0.82 -23.43 -9.71
CA ARG A 29 1.74 -24.29 -8.98
C ARG A 29 1.00 -25.51 -8.47
N ARG A 30 1.34 -26.69 -8.97
CA ARG A 30 0.71 -27.96 -8.61
C ARG A 30 1.70 -28.91 -7.95
N GLU A 31 1.26 -29.63 -6.93
CA GLU A 31 2.03 -30.66 -6.25
C GLU A 31 1.43 -32.04 -6.52
N LEU A 32 2.27 -33.06 -6.65
CA LEU A 32 1.82 -34.43 -6.81
C LEU A 32 1.25 -34.94 -5.49
N VAL A 33 0.06 -35.54 -5.56
CA VAL A 33 -0.49 -36.29 -4.43
C VAL A 33 0.26 -37.62 -4.37
N GLU A 34 1.01 -37.85 -3.29
CA GLU A 34 1.58 -39.18 -3.06
C GLU A 34 0.43 -40.20 -3.02
N PRO A 35 0.44 -41.22 -3.90
CA PRO A 35 -0.61 -42.22 -3.89
C PRO A 35 -0.56 -42.92 -2.53
N LYS A 36 -1.65 -42.83 -1.75
CA LYS A 36 -1.88 -43.70 -0.58
C LYS A 36 -1.59 -45.13 -1.03
N GLU A 37 -0.60 -45.79 -0.41
CA GLU A 37 -0.16 -47.15 -0.73
C GLU A 37 -1.33 -48.06 -1.12
N VAL A 38 -1.57 -48.21 -2.43
CA VAL A 38 -2.55 -49.16 -2.93
C VAL A 38 -1.81 -50.47 -3.14
N PHE A 39 -2.17 -51.47 -2.35
CA PHE A 39 -1.75 -52.86 -2.52
C PHE A 39 -1.80 -53.28 -4.00
N PRO A 40 -0.82 -54.07 -4.48
CA PRO A 40 -0.70 -54.36 -5.91
C PRO A 40 -1.91 -55.18 -6.38
N LYS A 41 -2.70 -54.60 -7.31
CA LYS A 41 -3.67 -55.35 -8.11
C LYS A 41 -2.98 -55.82 -9.39
N PRO A 42 -3.27 -57.04 -9.86
CA PRO A 42 -2.51 -57.68 -10.92
C PRO A 42 -2.72 -56.95 -12.25
N GLU A 43 -1.64 -56.94 -13.02
CA GLU A 43 -1.44 -56.34 -14.33
C GLU A 43 -2.66 -56.54 -15.25
N GLN A 44 -3.23 -55.43 -15.73
CA GLN A 44 -4.01 -55.40 -16.95
C GLN A 44 -3.34 -54.42 -17.91
N ASP A 45 -2.90 -54.98 -19.04
CA ASP A 45 -2.47 -54.30 -20.25
C ASP A 45 -3.50 -53.25 -20.67
N ASP A 46 -3.18 -51.97 -20.47
CA ASP A 46 -3.56 -50.86 -21.34
C ASP A 46 -2.63 -49.68 -21.04
N ALA A 47 -1.77 -49.34 -21.99
CA ALA A 47 -0.74 -48.31 -21.89
C ALA A 47 -1.34 -46.89 -21.99
N GLN A 48 -2.20 -46.53 -21.04
CA GLN A 48 -2.53 -45.14 -20.73
C GLN A 48 -1.81 -44.81 -19.43
N GLN A 49 -0.66 -44.14 -19.55
CA GLN A 49 -0.01 -43.50 -18.41
C GLN A 49 -1.03 -42.52 -17.82
N ALA A 50 -1.71 -42.91 -16.75
CA ALA A 50 -2.53 -42.00 -15.98
C ALA A 50 -1.62 -40.90 -15.46
N GLU A 51 -1.87 -39.65 -15.88
CA GLU A 51 -1.16 -38.51 -15.32
C GLU A 51 -1.31 -38.53 -13.79
N PRO A 52 -0.23 -38.31 -13.04
CA PRO A 52 -0.30 -38.35 -11.58
C PRO A 52 -1.32 -37.30 -11.10
N GLU A 53 -2.15 -37.67 -10.11
CA GLU A 53 -3.08 -36.72 -9.49
C GLU A 53 -2.27 -35.56 -8.88
N THR A 54 -2.51 -34.34 -9.37
CA THR A 54 -1.86 -33.13 -8.84
C THR A 54 -2.90 -32.21 -8.19
N ILE A 55 -2.54 -31.62 -7.05
CA ILE A 55 -3.35 -30.58 -6.39
C ILE A 55 -2.75 -29.20 -6.66
N LEU A 56 -3.60 -28.21 -6.92
CA LEU A 56 -3.18 -26.82 -7.00
C LEU A 56 -2.83 -26.33 -5.58
N VAL A 57 -1.62 -25.80 -5.41
CA VAL A 57 -1.10 -25.33 -4.11
C VAL A 57 -0.84 -23.83 -4.08
N GLY A 58 -0.96 -23.15 -5.22
CA GLY A 58 -0.78 -21.71 -5.34
C GLY A 58 -0.35 -21.34 -6.75
N TYR A 59 0.33 -20.20 -6.88
CA TYR A 59 0.68 -19.66 -8.19
C TYR A 59 2.09 -19.09 -8.22
N THR A 60 2.61 -18.93 -9.44
CA THR A 60 3.84 -18.18 -9.73
C THR A 60 3.46 -16.98 -10.56
N VAL A 61 3.70 -15.78 -10.04
CA VAL A 61 3.32 -14.50 -10.64
C VAL A 61 4.58 -13.81 -11.18
N ALA A 62 4.78 -13.83 -12.50
CA ALA A 62 5.91 -13.18 -13.16
C ALA A 62 5.58 -11.74 -13.61
N ILE A 63 4.80 -11.05 -12.77
CA ILE A 63 4.35 -9.67 -12.93
C ILE A 63 5.06 -8.84 -11.87
N PRO A 64 5.67 -7.69 -12.24
CA PRO A 64 6.36 -6.83 -11.28
C PRO A 64 5.43 -6.41 -10.14
N MET A 65 5.92 -6.52 -8.91
CA MET A 65 5.21 -6.08 -7.71
C MET A 65 5.55 -4.61 -7.42
N PRO A 66 4.55 -3.73 -7.23
CA PRO A 66 4.80 -2.36 -6.79
C PRO A 66 5.44 -2.30 -5.40
N ASP A 67 6.30 -1.32 -5.20
CA ASP A 67 6.90 -1.04 -3.88
C ASP A 67 5.87 -0.48 -2.89
N GLY A 68 6.13 -0.67 -1.60
CA GLY A 68 5.34 -0.05 -0.53
C GLY A 68 4.05 -0.78 -0.14
N LEU A 69 3.80 -1.96 -0.72
CA LEU A 69 2.67 -2.81 -0.36
C LEU A 69 2.93 -3.58 0.94
N TYR A 70 1.97 -3.56 1.85
CA TYR A 70 2.00 -4.34 3.08
C TYR A 70 1.24 -5.65 2.91
N GLN A 71 1.95 -6.76 3.14
CA GLN A 71 1.47 -8.13 2.89
C GLN A 71 0.77 -8.26 1.52
N PRO A 72 1.51 -8.10 0.42
CA PRO A 72 0.93 -7.99 -0.91
C PRO A 72 0.04 -9.19 -1.27
N ILE A 73 -1.08 -8.90 -1.91
CA ILE A 73 -1.99 -9.91 -2.46
C ILE A 73 -2.17 -9.60 -3.95
N PHE A 74 -2.00 -10.61 -4.79
CA PHE A 74 -2.27 -10.54 -6.21
C PHE A 74 -3.70 -11.02 -6.52
N ASP A 75 -4.47 -10.24 -7.27
CA ASP A 75 -5.79 -10.64 -7.75
C ASP A 75 -5.68 -11.50 -9.01
N ILE A 76 -5.71 -12.80 -8.81
CA ILE A 76 -5.51 -13.81 -9.87
C ILE A 76 -6.70 -13.88 -10.80
N GLU A 77 -7.91 -13.86 -10.24
CA GLU A 77 -9.14 -13.97 -11.01
C GLU A 77 -9.33 -12.72 -11.87
N GLY A 78 -9.18 -11.53 -11.28
CA GLY A 78 -9.27 -10.27 -12.00
C GLY A 78 -8.25 -10.17 -13.13
N TYR A 79 -7.00 -10.60 -12.91
CA TYR A 79 -5.99 -10.57 -13.96
C TYR A 79 -6.33 -11.50 -15.12
N ARG A 80 -6.80 -12.72 -14.83
CA ARG A 80 -7.16 -13.70 -15.87
C ARG A 80 -8.36 -13.25 -16.69
N GLU A 81 -9.34 -12.61 -16.05
CA GLU A 81 -10.47 -12.01 -16.75
C GLU A 81 -10.00 -10.89 -17.69
N ALA A 82 -9.18 -9.97 -17.18
CA ALA A 82 -8.63 -8.89 -18.01
C ALA A 82 -7.76 -9.40 -19.17
N GLU A 83 -6.97 -10.45 -18.94
CA GLU A 83 -6.17 -11.10 -19.99
C GLU A 83 -7.06 -11.78 -21.04
N ALA A 84 -8.16 -12.41 -20.61
CA ALA A 84 -9.13 -13.00 -21.53
C ALA A 84 -9.83 -11.93 -22.38
N ASP A 85 -10.24 -10.82 -21.78
CA ASP A 85 -10.84 -9.68 -22.47
C ASP A 85 -9.88 -9.04 -23.47
N PHE A 86 -8.62 -8.85 -23.07
CA PHE A 86 -7.57 -8.37 -23.96
C PHE A 86 -7.36 -9.31 -25.16
N ASN A 87 -7.29 -10.62 -24.93
CA ASN A 87 -7.12 -11.60 -25.99
C ASN A 87 -8.32 -11.62 -26.95
N ALA A 88 -9.55 -11.48 -26.43
CA ALA A 88 -10.74 -11.35 -27.24
C ALA A 88 -10.70 -10.08 -28.11
N ALA A 89 -10.40 -8.93 -27.51
CA ALA A 89 -10.26 -7.66 -28.22
C ALA A 89 -9.12 -7.70 -29.25
N TYR A 90 -8.02 -8.40 -28.95
CA TYR A 90 -6.91 -8.57 -29.88
C TYR A 90 -7.30 -9.44 -31.07
N SER A 91 -8.10 -10.48 -30.85
CA SER A 91 -8.65 -11.29 -31.93
C SER A 91 -9.57 -10.47 -32.84
N GLU A 92 -10.41 -9.60 -32.28
CA GLU A 92 -11.26 -8.68 -33.06
C GLU A 92 -10.42 -7.68 -33.85
N TYR A 93 -9.40 -7.09 -33.23
CA TYR A 93 -8.44 -6.21 -33.90
C TYR A 93 -7.76 -6.90 -35.10
N LEU A 94 -7.32 -8.15 -34.95
CA LEU A 94 -6.70 -8.90 -36.04
C LEU A 94 -7.69 -9.17 -37.19
N ALA A 95 -8.95 -9.46 -36.87
CA ALA A 95 -10.00 -9.62 -37.87
C ALA A 95 -10.26 -8.31 -38.62
N ALA A 96 -10.40 -7.18 -37.90
CA ALA A 96 -10.59 -5.86 -38.49
C ALA A 96 -9.40 -5.44 -39.36
N MET A 97 -8.16 -5.72 -38.92
CA MET A 97 -6.95 -5.45 -39.69
C MET A 97 -6.87 -6.28 -40.97
N ALA A 98 -7.40 -7.51 -40.97
CA ALA A 98 -7.43 -8.37 -42.15
C ALA A 98 -8.43 -7.89 -43.21
N GLU A 99 -9.51 -7.22 -42.78
CA GLU A 99 -10.52 -6.63 -43.64
C GLU A 99 -10.21 -5.18 -44.07
N HIS A 100 -9.28 -4.52 -43.37
CA HIS A 100 -8.93 -3.14 -43.63
C HIS A 100 -8.27 -2.95 -45.01
N ASP A 101 -8.91 -2.14 -45.84
CA ASP A 101 -8.36 -1.68 -47.12
C ASP A 101 -7.53 -0.40 -46.89
N PRO A 102 -6.20 -0.44 -47.12
CA PRO A 102 -5.35 0.73 -46.93
C PRO A 102 -5.60 1.87 -47.93
N GLU A 103 -6.37 1.63 -49.00
CA GLU A 103 -6.79 2.65 -49.95
C GLU A 103 -8.16 3.27 -49.62
N SER A 104 -8.86 2.78 -48.58
CA SER A 104 -10.12 3.37 -48.13
C SER A 104 -9.89 4.59 -47.22
N ASP A 105 -10.91 5.45 -47.12
CA ASP A 105 -10.92 6.59 -46.20
C ASP A 105 -11.24 6.17 -44.74
N ASP A 106 -11.45 4.88 -44.47
CA ASP A 106 -11.76 4.38 -43.13
C ASP A 106 -10.51 4.43 -42.23
N PRO A 107 -10.67 4.80 -40.95
CA PRO A 107 -9.54 4.80 -40.03
C PRO A 107 -9.00 3.38 -39.86
N GLN A 108 -7.67 3.27 -39.85
CA GLN A 108 -7.00 2.01 -39.54
C GLN A 108 -7.43 1.52 -38.14
N PRO A 109 -7.77 0.22 -37.97
CA PRO A 109 -8.06 -0.35 -36.67
C PRO A 109 -6.91 -0.08 -35.68
N GLU A 110 -7.25 0.28 -34.44
CA GLU A 110 -6.28 0.48 -33.37
C GLU A 110 -6.11 -0.80 -32.54
N PRO A 111 -4.87 -1.16 -32.15
CA PRO A 111 -4.65 -2.31 -31.28
C PRO A 111 -5.21 -2.06 -29.88
N PRO A 112 -5.74 -3.11 -29.20
CA PRO A 112 -6.20 -2.98 -27.82
C PRO A 112 -5.03 -2.65 -26.88
N GLN A 113 -5.33 -1.98 -25.77
CA GLN A 113 -4.33 -1.66 -24.77
C GLN A 113 -3.95 -2.91 -23.96
N PRO A 114 -2.65 -3.18 -23.75
CA PRO A 114 -2.21 -4.32 -22.96
C PRO A 114 -2.66 -4.19 -21.50
N VAL A 115 -2.95 -5.34 -20.89
CA VAL A 115 -3.31 -5.41 -19.47
C VAL A 115 -2.14 -4.94 -18.60
N ASP A 116 -2.38 -3.93 -17.77
CA ASP A 116 -1.43 -3.54 -16.74
C ASP A 116 -1.51 -4.51 -15.56
N GLY A 117 -0.69 -5.57 -15.61
CA GLY A 117 -0.61 -6.57 -14.57
C GLY A 117 -0.26 -6.00 -13.19
N THR A 118 0.43 -4.86 -13.12
CA THR A 118 0.85 -4.29 -11.82
C THR A 118 -0.34 -3.77 -11.01
N SER A 119 -1.44 -3.38 -11.69
CA SER A 119 -2.67 -2.90 -11.08
C SER A 119 -3.43 -3.95 -10.26
N PHE A 120 -3.13 -5.24 -10.46
CA PHE A 120 -3.75 -6.36 -9.75
C PHE A 120 -3.05 -6.69 -8.42
N TRP A 121 -1.97 -5.98 -8.09
CA TRP A 121 -1.39 -6.01 -6.75
C TRP A 121 -2.12 -5.05 -5.81
N ARG A 122 -2.50 -5.55 -4.63
CA ARG A 122 -3.14 -4.75 -3.59
C ARG A 122 -2.54 -4.97 -2.21
N ASN A 123 -2.78 -4.01 -1.32
CA ASN A 123 -2.49 -4.18 0.11
C ASN A 123 -3.33 -5.33 0.67
N GLY A 124 -2.68 -6.21 1.41
CA GLY A 124 -3.36 -7.27 2.16
C GLY A 124 -3.78 -6.83 3.56
N LEU A 125 -3.28 -5.67 4.02
CA LEU A 125 -3.66 -5.02 5.27
C LEU A 125 -4.54 -3.80 5.01
N THR A 126 -5.39 -3.45 5.97
CA THR A 126 -6.13 -2.19 5.95
C THR A 126 -5.24 -1.00 6.33
N ASP A 127 -5.67 0.21 6.03
CA ASP A 127 -4.94 1.43 6.38
C ASP A 127 -4.70 1.53 7.90
N GLU A 128 -5.68 1.10 8.71
CA GLU A 128 -5.55 1.08 10.17
C GLU A 128 -4.52 0.07 10.66
N GLU A 129 -4.47 -1.11 10.04
CA GLU A 129 -3.46 -2.13 10.36
C GLU A 129 -2.06 -1.67 9.95
N ILE A 130 -1.95 -0.96 8.83
CA ILE A 130 -0.68 -0.36 8.36
C ILE A 130 -0.23 0.75 9.32
N GLU A 131 -1.14 1.64 9.75
CA GLU A 131 -0.82 2.69 10.72
C GLU A 131 -0.36 2.10 12.07
N ALA A 132 -0.96 0.99 12.49
CA ALA A 132 -0.56 0.29 13.72
C ALA A 132 0.85 -0.30 13.65
N LEU A 133 1.37 -0.64 12.46
CA LEU A 133 2.74 -1.12 12.27
C LEU A 133 3.79 -0.02 12.44
N ASN A 134 3.45 1.23 12.09
CA ASN A 134 4.33 2.38 12.22
C ASN A 134 3.60 3.56 12.89
N PRO A 135 3.31 3.46 14.20
CA PRO A 135 2.56 4.50 14.89
C PRO A 135 3.36 5.81 14.90
N PRO A 136 2.67 6.97 14.84
CA PRO A 136 3.35 8.25 14.90
C PRO A 136 4.22 8.35 16.16
N PRO A 137 5.40 9.00 16.07
CA PRO A 137 6.30 9.13 17.20
C PRO A 137 5.60 9.83 18.36
N ARG A 138 5.50 9.13 19.49
CA ARG A 138 4.97 9.72 20.72
C ARG A 138 5.98 10.74 21.26
N PRO A 139 5.53 11.91 21.75
CA PRO A 139 6.43 12.90 22.31
C PRO A 139 7.22 12.29 23.48
N SER A 140 8.52 12.55 23.52
CA SER A 140 9.38 12.06 24.58
C SER A 140 9.08 12.78 25.90
N GLN A 141 9.50 12.20 27.02
CA GLN A 141 9.37 12.85 28.33
C GLN A 141 10.06 14.23 28.36
N SER A 142 11.20 14.37 27.67
CA SER A 142 11.89 15.65 27.51
C SER A 142 11.08 16.67 26.72
N ASP A 143 10.34 16.26 25.69
CA ASP A 143 9.49 17.16 24.91
C ASP A 143 8.34 17.69 25.76
N VAL A 144 7.70 16.79 26.52
CA VAL A 144 6.61 17.15 27.45
C VAL A 144 7.11 18.12 28.52
N LEU A 145 8.23 17.79 29.18
CA LEU A 145 8.83 18.66 30.19
C LEU A 145 9.25 20.02 29.62
N GLY A 146 9.79 20.04 28.40
CA GLY A 146 10.15 21.27 27.71
C GLY A 146 8.94 22.17 27.43
N GLN A 147 7.82 21.58 27.01
CA GLN A 147 6.56 22.29 26.83
C GLN A 147 6.02 22.85 28.15
N GLU A 148 6.03 22.04 29.22
CA GLU A 148 5.58 22.47 30.55
C GLU A 148 6.43 23.62 31.11
N LEU A 149 7.76 23.53 31.00
CA LEU A 149 8.67 24.60 31.43
C LEU A 149 8.44 25.89 30.63
N THR A 150 8.20 25.76 29.33
CA THR A 150 7.89 26.91 28.47
C THR A 150 6.58 27.56 28.89
N GLN A 151 5.52 26.78 29.12
CA GLN A 151 4.26 27.31 29.63
C GLN A 151 4.40 27.97 31.00
N MET A 152 5.16 27.36 31.91
CA MET A 152 5.42 27.90 33.23
C MET A 152 6.17 29.23 33.13
N LYS A 153 7.18 29.33 32.26
CA LYS A 153 7.94 30.56 32.03
C LYS A 153 7.06 31.68 31.47
N ILE A 154 6.15 31.37 30.53
CA ILE A 154 5.17 32.33 30.00
C ILE A 154 4.25 32.84 31.12
N LYS A 155 3.72 31.94 31.96
CA LYS A 155 2.88 32.32 33.11
C LYS A 155 3.65 33.24 34.08
N ASN A 156 4.90 32.92 34.36
CA ASN A 156 5.75 33.71 35.24
C ASN A 156 6.03 35.11 34.67
N ILE A 157 6.38 35.21 33.37
CA ILE A 157 6.56 36.49 32.67
C ILE A 157 5.28 37.34 32.75
N LYS A 158 4.11 36.71 32.54
CA LYS A 158 2.82 37.41 32.63
C LYS A 158 2.55 37.92 34.06
N GLN A 159 2.86 37.12 35.08
CA GLN A 159 2.75 37.55 36.47
C GLN A 159 3.69 38.71 36.79
N GLN A 160 4.95 38.64 36.34
CA GLN A 160 5.92 39.72 36.55
C GLN A 160 5.45 41.03 35.90
N SER A 161 4.94 40.97 34.66
CA SER A 161 4.38 42.15 33.99
C SER A 161 3.22 42.78 34.76
N VAL A 162 2.35 41.97 35.39
CA VAL A 162 1.25 42.48 36.22
C VAL A 162 1.77 43.13 37.50
N ILE A 163 2.79 42.55 38.12
CA ILE A 163 3.44 43.13 39.30
C ILE A 163 4.04 44.50 38.95
N ASP A 164 4.75 44.59 37.83
CA ASP A 164 5.39 45.82 37.37
C ASP A 164 4.34 46.91 37.07
N SER A 165 3.22 46.54 36.43
CA SER A 165 2.13 47.49 36.16
C SER A 165 1.46 48.00 37.44
N LEU A 166 1.16 47.11 38.39
CA LEU A 166 0.59 47.49 39.68
C LEU A 166 1.55 48.38 40.49
N GLY A 167 2.86 48.10 40.43
CA GLY A 167 3.89 48.92 41.04
C GLY A 167 3.90 50.35 40.50
N ALA A 168 3.80 50.50 39.17
CA ALA A 168 3.70 51.80 38.51
C ALA A 168 2.41 52.54 38.88
N GLU A 169 1.27 51.86 38.90
CA GLU A 169 -0.01 52.47 39.30
C GLU A 169 0.00 52.94 40.76
N LEU A 170 0.55 52.14 41.68
CA LEU A 170 0.67 52.50 43.09
C LEU A 170 1.59 53.70 43.29
N ALA A 171 2.69 53.79 42.56
CA ALA A 171 3.57 54.95 42.58
C ALA A 171 2.85 56.21 42.08
N LYS A 172 2.08 56.10 40.98
CA LYS A 172 1.26 57.20 40.45
C LYS A 172 0.21 57.66 41.46
N ALA A 173 -0.54 56.72 42.05
CA ALA A 173 -1.57 57.02 43.05
C ALA A 173 -0.97 57.73 44.28
N LYS A 174 0.21 57.29 44.75
CA LYS A 174 0.92 57.97 45.84
C LYS A 174 1.32 59.41 45.47
N LEU A 175 1.80 59.63 44.25
CA LEU A 175 2.13 60.98 43.77
C LEU A 175 0.90 61.89 43.70
N GLU A 176 -0.23 61.37 43.23
CA GLU A 176 -1.50 62.12 43.22
C GLU A 176 -1.98 62.44 44.64
N LEU A 177 -1.89 61.51 45.58
CA LEU A 177 -2.18 61.75 47.00
C LEU A 177 -1.28 62.83 47.62
N ILE A 178 0.02 62.82 47.32
CA ILE A 178 0.96 63.85 47.79
C ILE A 178 0.58 65.22 47.22
N LYS A 179 0.23 65.30 45.94
CA LYS A 179 -0.23 66.56 45.31
C LYS A 179 -1.52 67.08 45.95
N LEU A 180 -2.50 66.21 46.19
CA LEU A 180 -3.77 66.57 46.84
C LEU A 180 -3.56 67.02 48.29
N LYS A 181 -2.73 66.31 49.05
CA LYS A 181 -2.45 66.64 50.46
C LYS A 181 -1.55 67.87 50.62
N GLY A 182 -0.61 68.08 49.70
CA GLY A 182 0.26 69.27 49.67
C GLY A 182 -0.45 70.53 49.16
N GLY A 183 -1.56 70.39 48.43
CA GLY A 183 -2.39 71.52 47.95
C GLY A 183 -3.41 72.05 48.97
N GLN A 184 -3.61 71.37 50.11
CA GLN A 184 -4.52 71.82 51.19
C GLN A 184 -3.82 72.68 52.27
N SER A 185 -2.61 73.19 51.99
CA SER A 185 -1.92 74.15 52.86
C SER A 185 -1.65 75.44 52.10
N ALA A 186 -2.71 76.21 51.85
CA ALA A 186 -2.68 77.63 51.52
C ALA A 186 -4.04 78.24 51.86
#